data_AF-A0A7I8VTM9-F1
#
_entry.id   AF-A0A7I8VTM9-F1
#
_cell.length_a   1.000
_cell.length_b   1.000
_cell.length_c   1.000
_cell.angle_alpha   90.00
_cell.angle_beta   90.00
_cell.angle_gamma   90.00
#
_symmetry.space_group_name_H-M   'P 1'
#
loop_
_entity.id
_entity.type
_entity.pdbx_description
1 polymer ?
#
loop_
_entity_poly.entity_id
_entity_poly.type
_entity_poly.pdbx_seq_one_letter_code
_entity_poly.pdbx_strand_id
1 'polypeptide(L)'
;MGCLQSKASDKGFKDPPAKQLDSRLPFENYRQFFNFKNSWKTVARKTDACAQENMLLFFERFPQHKALHTDLANLSEEQLKMSMAFQNQSEAIFNLFDDVLQKCDNNVDGAIRDCLVAGEKHKHIPGFQPEYFKDMEDTFLQACRTALEDRFSEATEQNFKHFYGFVTQQMCRALGSENNRI
;
A
#
# COMPACT_ATOMS: atom_id res chain seq x y z
N MET A 1 22.42 2.17 67.39
CA MET A 1 22.40 1.73 65.98
C MET A 1 21.22 2.39 65.29
N GLY A 2 21.45 3.50 64.60
CA GLY A 2 20.41 4.27 63.91
C GLY A 2 20.35 3.86 62.44
N CYS A 3 19.20 3.36 62.00
CA CYS A 3 18.94 3.01 60.61
C CYS A 3 18.44 4.27 59.87
N LEU A 4 19.25 4.80 58.94
CA LEU A 4 18.86 5.91 58.08
C LEU A 4 17.96 5.37 56.95
N GLN A 5 16.68 5.72 56.99
CA GLN A 5 15.78 5.58 55.85
C GLN A 5 16.11 6.68 54.82
N SER A 6 16.69 6.30 53.69
CA SER A 6 16.78 7.16 52.52
C SER A 6 15.42 7.21 51.82
N LYS A 7 14.76 8.37 51.86
CA LYS A 7 13.61 8.69 51.02
C LYS A 7 14.09 8.78 49.57
N ALA A 8 13.74 7.80 48.75
CA ALA A 8 13.83 7.93 47.30
C ALA A 8 12.79 8.97 46.86
N SER A 9 13.27 10.11 46.35
CA SER A 9 12.44 11.11 45.69
C SER A 9 11.92 10.54 44.38
N ASP A 10 10.62 10.26 44.34
CA ASP A 10 9.87 9.90 43.14
C ASP A 10 9.88 11.09 42.16
N LYS A 11 10.88 11.11 41.27
CA LYS A 11 10.88 12.02 40.12
C LYS A 11 9.92 11.43 39.10
N GLY A 12 8.66 11.88 39.15
CA GLY A 12 7.62 11.51 38.21
C GLY A 12 8.10 11.64 36.76
N PHE A 13 8.52 10.52 36.18
CA PHE A 13 8.80 10.39 34.77
C PHE A 13 7.42 10.42 34.10
N LYS A 14 7.02 11.58 33.58
CA LYS A 14 5.85 11.64 32.71
C LYS A 14 6.26 10.94 31.41
N ASP A 15 5.68 9.78 31.15
CA ASP A 15 5.83 9.13 29.85
C ASP A 15 5.55 10.17 28.75
N PRO A 16 6.39 10.23 27.70
CA PRO A 16 6.13 11.12 26.59
C PRO A 16 4.74 10.83 26.01
N PRO A 17 4.00 11.87 25.59
CA PRO A 17 2.66 11.67 25.04
C PRO A 17 2.72 10.70 23.87
N ALA A 18 1.77 9.76 23.84
CA ALA A 18 1.67 8.79 22.75
C ALA A 18 1.64 9.53 21.40
N LYS A 19 2.46 9.08 20.45
CA LYS A 19 2.51 9.69 19.12
C LYS A 19 1.12 9.62 18.49
N GLN A 20 0.55 10.78 18.18
CA GLN A 20 -0.75 10.87 17.52
C GLN A 20 -0.58 10.55 16.04
N LEU A 21 -1.53 9.80 15.49
CA LEU A 21 -1.61 9.50 14.06
C LEU A 21 -2.54 10.53 13.40
N ASP A 22 -2.19 10.99 12.20
CA ASP A 22 -3.07 11.86 11.42
C ASP A 22 -4.41 11.15 11.15
N SER A 23 -5.52 11.83 11.48
CA SER A 23 -6.88 11.28 11.39
C SER A 23 -7.33 10.93 9.97
N ARG A 24 -6.60 11.36 8.93
CA ARG A 24 -6.90 11.04 7.53
C ARG A 24 -6.37 9.67 7.11
N LEU A 25 -5.47 9.08 7.90
CA LEU A 25 -4.91 7.76 7.63
C LEU A 25 -5.90 6.65 8.01
N PRO A 26 -5.88 5.49 7.33
CA PRO A 26 -6.91 4.46 7.49
C PRO A 26 -6.62 3.52 8.67
N PHE A 27 -5.92 3.99 9.70
CA PHE A 27 -5.56 3.21 10.88
C PHE A 27 -6.11 3.90 12.13
N GLU A 28 -6.60 3.12 13.08
CA GLU A 28 -7.19 3.57 14.35
C GLU A 28 -6.18 4.32 15.21
N ASN A 29 -4.92 3.88 15.20
CA ASN A 29 -3.88 4.42 16.06
C ASN A 29 -2.47 4.13 15.51
N TYR A 30 -1.48 4.81 16.08
CA TYR A 30 -0.08 4.68 15.65
C TYR A 30 0.48 3.26 15.81
N ARG A 31 0.00 2.46 16.77
CA ARG A 31 0.43 1.06 16.94
C ARG A 31 0.01 0.21 15.75
N GLN A 32 -1.24 0.34 15.30
CA GLN A 32 -1.72 -0.34 14.10
C GLN A 32 -0.90 0.06 12.86
N PHE A 33 -0.69 1.36 12.66
CA PHE A 33 0.16 1.87 11.59
C PHE A 33 1.59 1.32 11.65
N PHE A 34 2.21 1.31 12.83
CA PHE A 34 3.56 0.77 13.03
C PHE A 34 3.65 -0.72 12.70
N ASN A 35 2.65 -1.50 13.12
CA ASN A 35 2.58 -2.93 12.78
C ASN A 35 2.44 -3.12 11.27
N PHE A 36 1.58 -2.35 10.61
CA PHE A 36 1.46 -2.37 9.15
C PHE A 36 2.79 -2.05 8.46
N LYS A 37 3.51 -1.00 8.89
CA LYS A 37 4.85 -0.68 8.35
C LYS A 37 5.81 -1.86 8.46
N ASN A 38 5.79 -2.60 9.57
CA ASN A 38 6.67 -3.75 9.74
C ASN A 38 6.31 -4.91 8.80
N SER A 39 5.02 -5.16 8.58
CA SER A 39 4.57 -6.13 7.56
C SER A 39 4.98 -5.69 6.15
N TRP A 40 4.79 -4.41 5.81
CA TRP A 40 5.18 -3.86 4.51
C TRP A 40 6.69 -4.00 4.25
N LYS A 41 7.55 -3.80 5.25
CA LYS A 41 9.01 -4.01 5.09
C LYS A 41 9.38 -5.41 4.58
N THR A 42 8.60 -6.44 4.90
CA THR A 42 8.83 -7.79 4.36
C THR A 42 8.44 -7.87 2.89
N VAL A 43 7.31 -7.25 2.52
CA VAL A 43 6.85 -7.15 1.12
C VAL A 43 7.84 -6.34 0.28
N ALA A 44 8.24 -5.17 0.76
CA ALA A 44 9.18 -4.25 0.09
C ALA A 44 10.59 -4.84 -0.14
N ARG A 45 10.96 -5.90 0.58
CA ARG A 45 12.21 -6.65 0.32
C ARG A 45 12.09 -7.64 -0.85
N LYS A 46 10.86 -7.94 -1.25
CA LYS A 46 10.52 -8.87 -2.34
C LYS A 46 9.74 -8.13 -3.44
N THR A 47 9.91 -6.80 -3.58
CA THR A 47 9.09 -5.93 -4.45
C THR A 47 8.96 -6.48 -5.85
N ASP A 48 10.07 -6.80 -6.53
CA ASP A 48 10.08 -7.23 -7.92
C ASP A 48 9.20 -8.48 -8.12
N ALA A 49 9.32 -9.46 -7.22
CA ALA A 49 8.54 -10.69 -7.27
C ALA A 49 7.05 -10.43 -6.98
N CYS A 50 6.75 -9.62 -5.95
CA CYS A 50 5.37 -9.30 -5.56
C CYS A 50 4.65 -8.50 -6.66
N ALA A 51 5.36 -7.55 -7.25
CA ALA A 51 4.89 -6.69 -8.32
C ALA A 51 4.49 -7.52 -9.55
N GLN A 52 5.40 -8.38 -10.00
CA GLN A 52 5.16 -9.24 -11.15
C GLN A 52 4.05 -10.27 -10.88
N GLU A 53 4.05 -10.92 -9.71
CA GLU A 53 2.99 -11.86 -9.32
C GLU A 53 1.62 -11.18 -9.32
N ASN A 54 1.49 -10.01 -8.69
CA ASN A 54 0.26 -9.24 -8.69
C ASN A 54 -0.24 -8.95 -10.12
N MET A 55 0.63 -8.40 -10.97
CA MET A 55 0.22 -7.95 -12.30
C MET A 55 -0.06 -9.12 -13.26
N LEU A 56 0.64 -10.25 -13.12
CA LEU A 56 0.35 -11.47 -13.87
C LEU A 56 -1.02 -12.03 -13.48
N LEU A 57 -1.28 -12.21 -12.17
CA LEU A 57 -2.58 -12.68 -11.67
C LEU A 57 -3.72 -11.75 -12.08
N PHE A 58 -3.46 -10.43 -12.07
CA PHE A 58 -4.43 -9.43 -12.52
C PHE A 58 -4.79 -9.60 -14.00
N PHE A 59 -3.80 -9.76 -14.86
CA PHE A 59 -4.04 -9.98 -16.29
C PHE A 59 -4.67 -11.34 -16.61
N GLU A 60 -4.37 -12.37 -15.84
CA GLU A 60 -5.01 -13.68 -15.96
C GLU A 60 -6.49 -13.59 -15.57
N ARG A 61 -6.81 -12.94 -14.44
CA ARG A 61 -8.18 -12.85 -13.91
C ARG A 61 -9.03 -11.81 -14.66
N PHE A 62 -8.40 -10.77 -15.20
CA PHE A 62 -9.07 -9.69 -15.92
C PHE A 62 -8.35 -9.38 -17.25
N PRO A 63 -8.46 -10.26 -18.27
CA PRO A 63 -7.76 -10.10 -19.55
C PRO A 63 -8.07 -8.79 -20.28
N GLN A 64 -9.25 -8.21 -20.06
CA GLN A 64 -9.63 -6.91 -20.60
C GLN A 64 -8.70 -5.78 -20.15
N HIS A 65 -8.10 -5.87 -18.96
CA HIS A 65 -7.17 -4.85 -18.45
C HIS A 65 -5.83 -4.93 -19.17
N LYS A 66 -5.36 -6.15 -19.47
CA LYS A 66 -4.15 -6.36 -20.29
C LYS A 66 -4.29 -5.71 -21.67
N ALA A 67 -5.49 -5.76 -22.26
CA ALA A 67 -5.76 -5.18 -23.58
C ALA A 67 -5.61 -3.64 -23.62
N LEU A 68 -5.67 -2.96 -22.47
CA LEU A 68 -5.48 -1.50 -22.37
C LEU A 68 -3.99 -1.10 -22.46
N HIS A 69 -3.08 -2.05 -22.25
CA HIS A 69 -1.65 -1.84 -22.31
C HIS A 69 -1.14 -2.26 -23.69
N THR A 70 -1.12 -1.35 -24.65
CA THR A 70 -0.77 -1.63 -26.06
C THR A 70 0.55 -2.40 -26.22
N ASP A 71 1.53 -2.09 -25.38
CA ASP A 71 2.87 -2.68 -25.44
C ASP A 71 2.94 -4.08 -24.81
N LEU A 72 1.90 -4.48 -24.07
CA LEU A 72 1.81 -5.75 -23.33
C LEU A 72 0.69 -6.67 -23.84
N ALA A 73 -0.32 -6.12 -24.52
CA ALA A 73 -1.57 -6.78 -24.89
C ALA A 73 -1.35 -8.12 -25.61
N ASN A 74 -0.36 -8.17 -26.51
CA ASN A 74 -0.10 -9.33 -27.37
C ASN A 74 1.01 -10.26 -26.85
N LEU A 75 1.60 -9.97 -25.69
CA LEU A 75 2.69 -10.80 -25.14
C LEU A 75 2.12 -12.02 -24.41
N SER A 76 2.70 -13.20 -24.62
CA SER A 76 2.46 -14.36 -23.76
C SER A 76 2.98 -14.12 -22.34
N GLU A 77 2.59 -14.96 -21.38
CA GLU A 77 3.06 -14.85 -19.99
C GLU A 77 4.59 -14.92 -19.88
N GLU A 78 5.23 -15.82 -20.62
CA GLU A 78 6.69 -15.95 -20.69
C GLU A 78 7.34 -14.66 -21.23
N GLN A 79 6.75 -14.08 -22.29
CA GLN A 79 7.22 -12.82 -22.85
C GLN A 79 6.99 -11.63 -21.90
N LEU A 80 5.91 -11.62 -21.12
CA LEU A 80 5.66 -10.61 -20.09
C LEU A 80 6.74 -10.64 -19.01
N LYS A 81 7.09 -11.82 -18.49
CA LYS A 81 8.14 -12.01 -17.48
C LYS A 81 9.51 -11.48 -17.96
N MET A 82 9.77 -11.55 -19.26
CA MET A 82 11.00 -11.03 -19.88
C MET A 82 10.92 -9.55 -20.31
N SER A 83 9.75 -8.93 -20.25
CA SER A 83 9.53 -7.57 -20.74
C SER A 83 9.91 -6.53 -19.70
N MET A 84 10.85 -5.66 -20.05
CA MET A 84 11.23 -4.51 -19.22
C MET A 84 10.05 -3.55 -19.00
N ALA A 85 9.16 -3.39 -20.00
CA ALA A 85 7.96 -2.57 -19.86
C ALA A 85 7.01 -3.15 -18.81
N PHE A 86 6.83 -4.48 -18.82
CA PHE A 86 6.04 -5.18 -17.81
C PHE A 86 6.65 -5.03 -16.41
N GLN A 87 7.95 -5.27 -16.26
CA GLN A 87 8.66 -5.13 -14.99
C GLN A 87 8.49 -3.72 -14.41
N ASN A 88 8.84 -2.69 -15.19
CA ASN A 88 8.71 -1.28 -14.78
C ASN A 88 7.27 -0.91 -14.38
N GLN A 89 6.28 -1.38 -15.14
CA GLN A 89 4.88 -1.07 -14.84
C GLN A 89 4.39 -1.79 -13.59
N SER A 90 4.79 -3.05 -13.40
CA SER A 90 4.43 -3.82 -12.22
C SER A 90 5.03 -3.22 -10.95
N GLU A 91 6.31 -2.83 -11.00
CA GLU A 91 7.04 -2.24 -9.88
C GLU A 91 6.51 -0.85 -9.52
N ALA A 92 6.06 -0.07 -10.51
CA ALA A 92 5.48 1.25 -10.29
C ALA A 92 4.30 1.22 -9.31
N ILE A 93 3.54 0.11 -9.27
CA ILE A 93 2.44 -0.09 -8.32
C ILE A 93 2.99 -0.15 -6.89
N PHE A 94 3.94 -1.06 -6.63
CA PHE A 94 4.48 -1.25 -5.28
C PHE A 94 5.35 -0.07 -4.82
N ASN A 95 6.08 0.57 -5.73
CA ASN A 95 6.85 1.78 -5.43
C ASN A 95 5.95 2.94 -5.00
N LEU A 96 4.77 3.11 -5.63
CA LEU A 96 3.79 4.11 -5.18
C LEU A 96 3.34 3.83 -3.74
N PHE A 97 3.01 2.57 -3.42
CA PHE A 97 2.58 2.20 -2.08
C PHE A 97 3.69 2.42 -1.03
N ASP A 98 4.94 2.09 -1.38
CA ASP A 98 6.09 2.31 -0.52
C ASP A 98 6.33 3.82 -0.26
N ASP A 99 6.36 4.63 -1.32
CA ASP A 99 6.55 6.09 -1.24
C ASP A 99 5.46 6.77 -0.39
N VAL A 100 4.20 6.39 -0.62
CA VAL A 100 3.05 6.90 0.14
C VAL A 100 3.19 6.50 1.62
N LEU A 101 3.52 5.24 1.89
CA LEU A 101 3.66 4.73 3.26
C LEU A 101 4.77 5.45 4.02
N GLN A 102 5.92 5.69 3.38
CA GLN A 102 7.03 6.45 3.97
C GLN A 102 6.61 7.88 4.36
N LYS A 103 5.79 8.54 3.53
CA LYS A 103 5.31 9.91 3.77
C LYS A 103 4.22 9.98 4.84
N CYS A 104 3.44 8.91 5.06
CA CYS A 104 2.36 8.89 6.05
C CYS A 104 2.80 9.25 7.48
N ASP A 105 4.08 9.05 7.83
CA ASP A 105 4.56 9.28 9.20
C ASP A 105 4.62 10.77 9.58
N ASN A 106 4.97 11.65 8.63
CA ASN A 106 5.24 13.06 8.90
C ASN A 106 4.75 14.04 7.79
N ASN A 107 4.24 13.55 6.66
CA ASN A 107 3.84 14.35 5.50
C ASN A 107 2.66 13.73 4.76
N VAL A 108 1.52 13.62 5.45
CA VAL A 108 0.29 13.02 4.89
C VAL A 108 -0.22 13.81 3.67
N ASP A 109 -0.08 15.13 3.63
CA ASP A 109 -0.40 15.92 2.44
C ASP A 109 0.47 15.55 1.23
N GLY A 110 1.75 15.25 1.47
CA GLY A 110 2.65 14.68 0.45
C GLY A 110 2.20 13.31 -0.03
N ALA A 111 1.86 12.42 0.90
CA ALA A 111 1.35 11.08 0.59
C ALA A 111 0.08 11.16 -0.28
N ILE A 112 -0.90 11.99 0.09
CA ILE A 112 -2.14 12.21 -0.68
C ILE A 112 -1.81 12.80 -2.07
N ARG A 113 -0.88 13.75 -2.16
CA ARG A 113 -0.47 14.34 -3.44
C ARG A 113 0.09 13.29 -4.40
N ASP A 114 0.91 12.37 -3.92
CA ASP A 114 1.45 11.31 -4.78
C ASP A 114 0.36 10.39 -5.31
N CYS A 115 -0.61 10.02 -4.47
CA CYS A 115 -1.78 9.26 -4.92
C CYS A 115 -2.58 10.01 -5.98
N LEU A 116 -2.81 11.32 -5.79
CA LEU A 116 -3.52 12.15 -6.77
C LEU A 116 -2.76 12.19 -8.11
N VAL A 117 -1.45 12.43 -8.08
CA VAL A 117 -0.60 12.43 -9.28
C VAL A 117 -0.62 11.06 -9.98
N ALA A 118 -0.57 9.97 -9.22
CA ALA A 118 -0.69 8.63 -9.77
C ALA A 118 -2.07 8.39 -10.41
N GLY A 119 -3.15 8.85 -9.77
CA GLY A 119 -4.50 8.81 -10.33
C GLY A 119 -4.63 9.60 -11.63
N GLU A 120 -4.11 10.82 -11.69
CA GLU A 120 -4.11 11.66 -12.91
C GLU A 120 -3.49 10.95 -14.11
N LYS A 121 -2.39 10.20 -13.91
CA LYS A 121 -1.75 9.44 -15.00
C LYS A 121 -2.68 8.44 -15.66
N HIS A 122 -3.65 7.89 -14.93
CA HIS A 122 -4.59 6.91 -15.47
C HIS A 122 -5.64 7.53 -16.40
N LYS A 123 -5.86 8.86 -16.36
CA LYS A 123 -6.71 9.56 -17.34
C LYS A 123 -6.19 9.45 -18.77
N HIS A 124 -4.90 9.20 -18.93
CA HIS A 124 -4.24 9.07 -20.22
C HIS A 124 -4.28 7.65 -20.79
N ILE A 125 -4.87 6.69 -20.07
CA ILE A 125 -5.04 5.32 -20.53
C ILE A 125 -6.44 5.22 -21.18
N PRO A 126 -6.54 5.09 -22.52
CA PRO A 126 -7.83 5.00 -23.18
C PRO A 126 -8.63 3.79 -22.68
N GLY A 127 -9.89 4.02 -22.28
CA GLY A 127 -10.77 2.95 -21.78
C GLY A 127 -10.55 2.55 -20.32
N PHE A 128 -9.63 3.20 -19.59
CA PHE A 128 -9.47 2.98 -18.15
C PHE A 128 -10.70 3.43 -17.37
N GLN A 129 -11.13 2.62 -16.40
CA GLN A 129 -12.22 2.93 -15.48
C GLN A 129 -11.74 2.82 -14.02
N PRO A 130 -12.19 3.69 -13.10
CA PRO A 130 -11.79 3.67 -11.69
C PRO A 130 -12.05 2.33 -10.99
N GLU A 131 -13.09 1.59 -11.41
CA GLU A 131 -13.44 0.27 -10.89
C GLU A 131 -12.29 -0.74 -11.04
N TYR A 132 -11.37 -0.52 -11.98
CA TYR A 132 -10.25 -1.41 -12.22
C TYR A 132 -9.24 -1.41 -11.07
N PHE A 133 -9.19 -0.34 -10.27
CA PHE A 133 -8.44 -0.37 -9.01
C PHE A 133 -9.04 -1.39 -8.05
N LYS A 134 -10.36 -1.49 -7.96
CA LYS A 134 -11.01 -2.48 -7.09
C LYS A 134 -10.72 -3.91 -7.56
N ASP A 135 -10.71 -4.15 -8.87
CA ASP A 135 -10.39 -5.47 -9.43
C ASP A 135 -8.98 -5.96 -9.02
N MET A 136 -8.02 -5.04 -8.86
CA MET A 136 -6.63 -5.36 -8.49
C MET A 136 -6.44 -5.63 -6.99
N GLU A 137 -7.37 -5.24 -6.13
CA GLU A 137 -7.24 -5.40 -4.67
C GLU A 137 -6.94 -6.86 -4.29
N ASP A 138 -7.71 -7.80 -4.84
CA ASP A 138 -7.56 -9.23 -4.55
C ASP A 138 -6.16 -9.76 -4.94
N THR A 139 -5.67 -9.40 -6.14
CA THR A 139 -4.36 -9.88 -6.64
C THR A 139 -3.21 -9.23 -5.90
N PHE A 140 -3.38 -7.98 -5.47
CA PHE A 140 -2.40 -7.28 -4.64
C PHE A 140 -2.29 -7.93 -3.26
N LEU A 141 -3.42 -8.25 -2.63
CA LEU A 141 -3.45 -8.97 -1.35
C LEU A 141 -2.87 -10.37 -1.48
N GLN A 142 -3.14 -11.07 -2.58
CA GLN A 142 -2.56 -12.39 -2.85
C GLN A 142 -1.03 -12.32 -2.92
N ALA A 143 -0.46 -11.37 -3.66
CA ALA A 143 0.99 -11.18 -3.72
C ALA A 143 1.59 -10.84 -2.34
N CYS A 144 0.92 -9.99 -1.55
CA CYS A 144 1.34 -9.66 -0.19
C CYS A 144 1.27 -10.90 0.73
N ARG A 145 0.27 -11.75 0.56
CA ARG A 145 0.13 -13.03 1.28
C ARG A 145 1.27 -13.98 0.94
N THR A 146 1.61 -14.13 -0.34
CA THR A 146 2.76 -14.95 -0.78
C THR A 146 4.07 -14.44 -0.16
N ALA A 147 4.26 -13.12 -0.10
CA ALA A 147 5.48 -12.55 0.47
C ALA A 147 5.61 -12.71 1.99
N LEU A 148 4.49 -12.60 2.71
CA LEU A 148 4.44 -12.64 4.17
C LEU A 148 4.28 -14.07 4.73
N GLU A 149 3.78 -15.01 3.92
CA GLU A 149 3.59 -16.42 4.30
C GLU A 149 2.75 -16.49 5.59
N ASP A 150 3.20 -17.24 6.59
CA ASP A 150 2.50 -17.41 7.88
C ASP A 150 2.30 -16.11 8.68
N ARG A 151 2.99 -15.02 8.31
CA ARG A 151 2.80 -13.69 8.94
C ARG A 151 1.60 -12.93 8.39
N PHE A 152 0.97 -13.41 7.32
CA PHE A 152 -0.24 -12.79 6.75
C PHE A 152 -1.50 -13.24 7.52
N SER A 153 -1.63 -12.76 8.75
CA SER A 153 -2.82 -12.97 9.58
C SER A 153 -4.01 -12.13 9.10
N GLU A 154 -5.21 -12.42 9.60
CA GLU A 154 -6.42 -11.63 9.33
C GLU A 154 -6.24 -10.15 9.69
N ALA A 155 -5.63 -9.86 10.84
CA ALA A 155 -5.33 -8.48 11.24
C ALA A 155 -4.35 -7.78 10.28
N THR A 156 -3.36 -8.52 9.76
CA THR A 156 -2.45 -8.00 8.74
C THR A 156 -3.21 -7.73 7.45
N GLU A 157 -4.03 -8.66 6.98
CA GLU A 157 -4.86 -8.52 5.79
C GLU A 157 -5.76 -7.28 5.85
N GLN A 158 -6.45 -7.07 6.98
CA GLN A 158 -7.30 -5.88 7.16
C GLN A 158 -6.50 -4.58 7.07
N ASN A 159 -5.27 -4.55 7.62
CA ASN A 159 -4.41 -3.37 7.48
C ASN A 159 -4.00 -3.11 6.02
N PHE A 160 -3.72 -4.16 5.23
CA PHE A 160 -3.44 -4.02 3.81
C PHE A 160 -4.66 -3.52 3.04
N LYS A 161 -5.86 -4.07 3.32
CA LYS A 161 -7.14 -3.60 2.73
C LYS A 161 -7.39 -2.13 3.01
N HIS A 162 -7.25 -1.72 4.26
CA HIS A 162 -7.39 -0.32 4.68
C HIS A 162 -6.42 0.61 3.95
N PHE A 163 -5.14 0.21 3.85
CA PHE A 163 -4.15 1.03 3.17
C PHE A 163 -4.36 1.08 1.65
N TYR A 164 -4.70 -0.06 1.04
CA TYR A 164 -5.07 -0.15 -0.37
C TYR A 164 -6.27 0.72 -0.71
N GLY A 165 -7.32 0.64 0.10
CA GLY A 165 -8.51 1.47 -0.02
C GLY A 165 -8.18 2.96 0.10
N PHE A 166 -7.34 3.35 1.06
CA PHE A 166 -6.88 4.73 1.18
C PHE A 166 -6.18 5.22 -0.09
N VAL A 167 -5.17 4.49 -0.58
CA VAL A 167 -4.40 4.86 -1.79
C VAL A 167 -5.31 4.99 -3.00
N THR A 168 -6.11 3.96 -3.27
CA THR A 168 -6.98 3.91 -4.45
C THR A 168 -8.12 4.92 -4.37
N GLN A 169 -8.68 5.19 -3.19
CA GLN A 169 -9.66 6.25 -3.00
C GLN A 169 -9.08 7.61 -3.38
N GLN A 170 -7.85 7.93 -2.96
CA GLN A 170 -7.20 9.18 -3.36
C GLN A 170 -6.96 9.22 -4.88
N MET A 171 -6.56 8.11 -5.50
CA MET A 171 -6.40 8.01 -6.96
C MET A 171 -7.74 8.23 -7.69
N CYS A 172 -8.84 7.62 -7.24
CA CYS A 172 -10.18 7.80 -7.79
C CYS A 172 -10.67 9.25 -7.70
N ARG A 173 -10.32 9.97 -6.63
CA ARG A 173 -10.65 11.40 -6.50
C ARG A 173 -10.01 12.23 -7.62
N ALA A 174 -8.76 11.94 -7.99
CA ALA A 174 -8.12 12.59 -9.14
C ALA A 174 -8.87 12.33 -10.44
N LEU A 175 -9.42 11.12 -10.62
CA LEU A 175 -10.24 10.76 -11.78
C LEU A 175 -11.63 11.42 -11.80
N GLY A 176 -12.00 12.22 -10.81
CA GLY A 176 -13.33 12.82 -10.69
C GLY A 176 -14.42 11.82 -10.27
N SER A 177 -14.01 10.66 -9.74
CA SER A 177 -14.92 9.59 -9.32
C SER A 177 -15.15 9.71 -7.81
N GLU A 178 -16.11 10.55 -7.41
CA GLU A 178 -16.37 10.88 -6.00
C GLU A 178 -17.23 9.85 -5.24
N ASN A 179 -17.68 8.75 -5.87
CA ASN A 179 -18.78 7.93 -5.33
C ASN A 179 -18.48 6.48 -4.92
N ASN A 180 -17.26 5.98 -4.98
CA ASN A 180 -16.97 4.66 -4.40
C ASN A 180 -16.64 4.79 -2.92
N ARG A 181 -17.69 4.90 -2.09
CA ARG A 181 -17.60 4.53 -0.67
C ARG A 181 -17.31 3.03 -0.61
N ILE A 182 -16.09 2.69 -0.20
CA ILE A 182 -15.73 1.36 0.29
C ILE A 182 -16.38 1.17 1.65
#